data_AF-A0A7J3W6M3-F1
#
_entry.id   AF-A0A7J3W6M3-F1
#
_cell.length_a   1.000
_cell.length_b   1.000
_cell.length_c   1.000
_cell.angle_alpha   90.00
_cell.angle_beta   90.00
_cell.angle_gamma   90.00
#
_symmetry.space_group_name_H-M   'P 1'
#
loop_
_entity.id
_entity.type
_entity.pdbx_description
1 polymer ?
#
loop_
_entity_poly.entity_id
_entity_poly.type
_entity_poly.pdbx_seq_one_letter_code
_entity_poly.pdbx_strand_id
1 'polypeptide(L)'
;MSLFLEEMFDQPRAVRDTVASYLDVRGEVEDFVGRLIKGEFRRIIMTGMGNSYYALLPSWIKLNKAEFNVQMIETSELLYYMLDVLKNSVTIVVSRSGETVEAVKIAEALPKSAFMVDVTDNPKSTLASKSNLVVPTKAGEEHLAASKSHLALLTALHMLSADFIREDIDSEKEKLLKVADIIENYQRKVLNGSKYIGERLAKCNSIIIVSRGPTVSSAYTGALVMKERAKTHCEGCSAAQFRHGPMEILGPTTGIIIMSGPKETR
;
A
#
# COMPACT_ATOMS: atom_id res chain seq x y z
N MET A 1 -13.93 20.51 11.86
CA MET A 1 -12.66 19.76 11.62
C MET A 1 -12.46 19.75 10.11
N SER A 2 -11.23 19.77 9.58
CA SER A 2 -11.09 19.72 8.10
C SER A 2 -11.52 18.33 7.59
N LEU A 3 -12.09 18.24 6.39
CA LEU A 3 -12.45 16.97 5.76
C LEU A 3 -11.32 15.92 5.81
N PHE A 4 -10.06 16.35 5.57
CA PHE A 4 -8.90 15.46 5.66
C PHE A 4 -8.69 14.85 7.06
N LEU A 5 -9.00 15.60 8.12
CA LEU A 5 -8.90 15.09 9.49
C LEU A 5 -10.03 14.11 9.78
N GLU A 6 -11.24 14.38 9.29
CA GLU A 6 -12.36 13.43 9.39
C GLU A 6 -12.03 12.11 8.69
N GLU A 7 -11.45 12.15 7.49
CA GLU A 7 -10.95 10.97 6.77
C GLU A 7 -9.83 10.24 7.53
N MET A 8 -8.92 10.98 8.20
CA MET A 8 -7.92 10.38 9.08
C MET A 8 -8.56 9.70 10.30
N PHE A 9 -9.50 10.35 11.00
CA PHE A 9 -10.17 9.78 12.16
C PHE A 9 -11.01 8.52 11.84
N ASP A 10 -11.31 8.31 10.56
CA ASP A 10 -12.04 7.16 10.04
C ASP A 10 -11.15 5.94 9.76
N GLN A 11 -9.82 6.07 9.88
CA GLN A 11 -8.86 4.98 9.66
C GLN A 11 -9.16 3.68 10.45
N PRO A 12 -9.55 3.71 11.74
CA PRO A 12 -9.88 2.49 12.47
C PRO A 12 -11.06 1.74 11.86
N ARG A 13 -12.08 2.46 11.38
CA ARG A 13 -13.22 1.85 10.68
C ARG A 13 -12.76 1.22 9.38
N ALA A 14 -12.00 1.94 8.57
CA ALA A 14 -11.48 1.42 7.30
C ALA A 14 -10.72 0.09 7.47
N VAL A 15 -9.86 -0.03 8.49
CA VAL A 15 -9.16 -1.29 8.79
C VAL A 15 -10.15 -2.42 9.11
N ARG A 16 -11.14 -2.16 9.98
CA ARG A 16 -12.14 -3.17 10.38
C ARG A 16 -13.00 -3.60 9.19
N ASP A 17 -13.43 -2.66 8.36
CA ASP A 17 -14.25 -2.92 7.18
C ASP A 17 -13.47 -3.69 6.11
N THR A 18 -12.17 -3.37 5.91
CA THR A 18 -11.29 -4.15 5.02
C THR A 18 -11.10 -5.59 5.50
N VAL A 19 -10.91 -5.79 6.80
CA VAL A 19 -10.77 -7.14 7.36
C VAL A 19 -12.04 -7.95 7.11
N ALA A 20 -13.21 -7.38 7.38
CA ALA A 20 -14.48 -8.05 7.12
C ALA A 20 -14.67 -8.37 5.63
N SER A 21 -14.40 -7.41 4.75
CA SER A 21 -14.57 -7.59 3.31
C SER A 21 -13.58 -8.57 2.69
N TYR A 22 -12.39 -8.69 3.26
CA TYR A 22 -11.43 -9.71 2.86
C TYR A 22 -11.93 -11.11 3.21
N LEU A 23 -12.52 -11.30 4.40
CA LEU A 23 -13.08 -12.59 4.81
C LEU A 23 -14.24 -13.04 3.91
N ASP A 24 -15.01 -12.10 3.35
CA ASP A 24 -16.10 -12.39 2.40
C ASP A 24 -15.57 -13.08 1.11
N VAL A 25 -14.35 -12.74 0.67
CA VAL A 25 -13.75 -13.25 -0.59
C VAL A 25 -12.64 -14.27 -0.35
N ARG A 26 -12.35 -14.62 0.91
CA ARG A 26 -11.19 -15.44 1.28
C ARG A 26 -11.19 -16.82 0.63
N GLY A 27 -12.36 -17.45 0.44
CA GLY A 27 -12.44 -18.76 -0.23
C GLY A 27 -11.91 -18.74 -1.67
N GLU A 28 -12.16 -17.64 -2.41
CA GLU A 28 -11.61 -17.45 -3.75
C GLU A 28 -10.10 -17.15 -3.71
N VAL A 29 -9.65 -16.46 -2.65
CA VAL A 29 -8.21 -16.26 -2.41
C VAL A 29 -7.50 -17.59 -2.19
N GLU A 30 -8.02 -18.44 -1.31
CA GLU A 30 -7.45 -19.75 -1.00
C GLU A 30 -7.37 -20.64 -2.26
N ASP A 31 -8.37 -20.57 -3.15
CA ASP A 31 -8.37 -21.32 -4.41
C ASP A 31 -7.18 -20.93 -5.30
N PHE A 32 -7.03 -19.64 -5.64
CA PHE A 32 -5.97 -19.23 -6.55
C PHE A 32 -4.58 -19.36 -5.91
N VAL A 33 -4.46 -19.14 -4.59
CA VAL A 33 -3.21 -19.39 -3.85
C VAL A 33 -2.84 -20.88 -3.93
N GLY A 34 -3.83 -21.77 -3.77
CA GLY A 34 -3.64 -23.21 -3.94
C GLY A 34 -3.16 -23.58 -5.35
N ARG A 35 -3.71 -22.94 -6.38
CA ARG A 35 -3.29 -23.11 -7.79
C ARG A 35 -1.87 -22.62 -8.05
N LEU A 36 -1.49 -21.47 -7.49
CA LEU A 36 -0.10 -20.98 -7.53
C LEU A 36 0.86 -21.99 -6.90
N ILE A 37 0.55 -22.50 -5.71
CA ILE A 37 1.41 -23.46 -4.99
C ILE A 37 1.54 -24.79 -5.75
N LYS A 38 0.51 -25.22 -6.48
CA LYS A 38 0.56 -26.38 -7.38
C LYS A 38 1.38 -26.15 -8.65
N GLY A 39 1.86 -24.92 -8.88
CA GLY A 39 2.70 -24.57 -10.03
C GLY A 39 1.93 -24.17 -11.29
N GLU A 40 0.62 -23.90 -11.20
CA GLU A 40 -0.14 -23.37 -12.34
C GLU A 40 0.36 -21.99 -12.78
N PHE A 41 0.85 -21.21 -11.83
CA PHE A 41 1.49 -19.92 -12.07
C PHE A 41 2.95 -19.96 -11.63
N ARG A 42 3.81 -19.24 -12.35
CA ARG A 42 5.27 -19.25 -12.15
C ARG A 42 5.78 -18.12 -11.26
N ARG A 43 4.97 -17.09 -11.05
CA ARG A 43 5.34 -15.85 -10.34
C ARG A 43 4.12 -15.04 -9.92
N ILE A 44 4.36 -14.10 -9.02
CA ILE A 44 3.42 -13.05 -8.65
C ILE A 44 3.95 -11.73 -9.22
N ILE A 45 3.11 -10.98 -9.92
CA ILE A 45 3.39 -9.61 -10.36
C ILE A 45 2.51 -8.68 -9.52
N MET A 46 3.12 -7.75 -8.80
CA MET A 46 2.43 -6.72 -8.02
C MET A 46 2.60 -5.38 -8.72
N THR A 47 1.50 -4.68 -9.00
CA THR A 47 1.54 -3.42 -9.73
C THR A 47 0.56 -2.39 -9.18
N GLY A 48 0.93 -1.12 -9.28
CA GLY A 48 0.14 0.02 -8.85
C GLY A 48 0.80 1.32 -9.24
N MET A 49 0.16 2.45 -8.94
CA MET A 49 0.70 3.79 -9.16
C MET A 49 0.59 4.65 -7.91
N GLY A 50 1.58 5.51 -7.66
CA GLY A 50 1.58 6.41 -6.51
C GLY A 50 1.41 5.67 -5.18
N ASN A 51 0.42 6.07 -4.37
CA ASN A 51 0.14 5.43 -3.09
C ASN A 51 -0.18 3.93 -3.22
N SER A 52 -0.87 3.52 -4.29
CA SER A 52 -1.15 2.10 -4.54
C SER A 52 0.13 1.30 -4.76
N TYR A 53 1.09 1.88 -5.48
CA TYR A 53 2.40 1.25 -5.67
C TYR A 53 3.15 1.13 -4.34
N TYR A 54 3.23 2.22 -3.56
CA TYR A 54 3.96 2.19 -2.29
C TYR A 54 3.38 1.20 -1.29
N ALA A 55 2.05 1.01 -1.26
CA ALA A 55 1.38 0.03 -0.41
C ALA A 55 1.78 -1.43 -0.69
N LEU A 56 2.33 -1.74 -1.87
CA LEU A 56 2.79 -3.09 -2.22
C LEU A 56 4.05 -3.49 -1.45
N LEU A 57 4.87 -2.52 -1.04
CA LEU A 57 6.23 -2.77 -0.56
C LEU A 57 6.29 -3.75 0.63
N PRO A 58 5.44 -3.62 1.68
CA PRO A 58 5.44 -4.56 2.79
C PRO A 58 5.14 -6.00 2.37
N SER A 59 4.14 -6.19 1.52
CA SER A 59 3.75 -7.51 1.00
C SER A 59 4.77 -8.09 0.05
N TRP A 60 5.38 -7.26 -0.80
CA TRP A 60 6.50 -7.67 -1.65
C TRP A 60 7.68 -8.21 -0.82
N ILE A 61 8.06 -7.52 0.26
CA ILE A 61 9.10 -8.00 1.19
C ILE A 61 8.66 -9.30 1.88
N LYS A 62 7.43 -9.34 2.41
CA LYS A 62 6.90 -10.50 3.16
C LYS A 62 6.88 -11.76 2.30
N LEU A 63 6.38 -11.67 1.06
CA LEU A 63 6.28 -12.80 0.14
C LEU A 63 7.65 -13.27 -0.37
N ASN A 64 8.57 -12.36 -0.71
CA ASN A 64 9.93 -12.75 -1.09
C ASN A 64 10.70 -13.40 0.06
N LYS A 65 10.48 -12.96 1.31
CA LYS A 65 11.06 -13.62 2.49
C LYS A 65 10.54 -15.05 2.68
N ALA A 66 9.33 -15.33 2.20
CA ALA A 66 8.74 -16.66 2.13
C ALA A 66 9.02 -17.39 0.80
N GLU A 67 10.05 -16.94 0.06
CA GLU A 67 10.56 -17.59 -1.15
C GLU A 67 9.59 -17.63 -2.34
N PHE A 68 8.53 -16.83 -2.34
CA PHE A 68 7.72 -16.61 -3.53
C PHE A 68 8.48 -15.75 -4.55
N ASN A 69 8.39 -16.12 -5.82
CA ASN A 69 8.90 -15.30 -6.93
C ASN A 69 7.97 -14.11 -7.17
N VAL A 70 8.22 -12.99 -6.50
CA VAL A 70 7.38 -11.79 -6.56
C VAL A 70 8.14 -10.61 -7.15
N GLN A 71 7.60 -10.05 -8.22
CA GLN A 71 8.09 -8.82 -8.83
C GLN A 71 7.13 -7.67 -8.52
N MET A 72 7.68 -6.53 -8.11
CA MET A 72 6.93 -5.30 -7.91
C MET A 72 7.33 -4.32 -9.02
N ILE A 73 6.40 -4.03 -9.92
CA ILE A 73 6.63 -3.22 -11.14
C ILE A 73 5.61 -2.09 -11.15
N GLU A 74 6.05 -0.88 -11.49
CA GLU A 74 5.12 0.24 -11.62
C GLU A 74 4.20 0.02 -12.85
N THR A 75 2.92 0.37 -12.74
CA THR A 75 1.91 -0.02 -13.75
C THR A 75 2.20 0.50 -15.15
N SER A 76 2.68 1.74 -15.28
CA SER A 76 3.04 2.29 -16.59
C SER A 76 4.24 1.55 -17.19
N GLU A 77 5.27 1.24 -16.39
CA GLU A 77 6.43 0.47 -16.86
C GLU A 77 6.04 -0.94 -17.30
N LEU A 78 5.17 -1.60 -16.52
CA LEU A 78 4.62 -2.91 -16.84
C LEU A 78 3.86 -2.89 -18.18
N LEU A 79 3.00 -1.88 -18.36
CA LEU A 79 2.15 -1.74 -19.54
C LEU A 79 2.95 -1.50 -20.81
N TYR A 80 3.96 -0.63 -20.75
CA TYR A 80 4.66 -0.18 -21.95
C TYR A 80 5.89 -1.01 -22.30
N TYR A 81 6.51 -1.68 -21.32
CA TYR A 81 7.80 -2.33 -21.54
C TYR A 81 7.87 -3.80 -21.14
N MET A 82 6.95 -4.30 -20.31
CA MET A 82 7.12 -5.61 -19.67
C MET A 82 5.92 -6.55 -19.73
N LEU A 83 4.93 -6.34 -20.62
CA LEU A 83 3.71 -7.16 -20.68
C LEU A 83 3.95 -8.68 -20.75
N ASP A 84 5.06 -9.13 -21.37
CA ASP A 84 5.40 -10.55 -21.45
C ASP A 84 5.56 -11.24 -20.09
N VAL A 85 5.89 -10.49 -19.02
CA VAL A 85 6.04 -11.04 -17.66
C VAL A 85 4.70 -11.50 -17.07
N LEU A 86 3.57 -11.10 -17.65
CA LEU A 86 2.22 -11.49 -17.23
C LEU A 86 1.87 -12.94 -17.60
N LYS A 87 2.61 -13.58 -18.51
CA LYS A 87 2.31 -14.96 -18.92
C LYS A 87 2.53 -15.92 -17.75
N ASN A 88 1.52 -16.74 -17.44
CA ASN A 88 1.53 -17.70 -16.32
C ASN A 88 1.82 -17.02 -14.96
N SER A 89 1.26 -15.84 -14.69
CA SER A 89 1.41 -15.15 -13.40
C SER A 89 0.09 -14.96 -12.66
N VAL A 90 0.19 -14.81 -11.35
CA VAL A 90 -0.84 -14.09 -10.59
C VAL A 90 -0.47 -12.61 -10.62
N THR A 91 -1.36 -11.76 -11.15
CA THR A 91 -1.12 -10.32 -11.30
C THR A 91 -2.02 -9.57 -10.32
N ILE A 92 -1.42 -9.08 -9.23
CA ILE A 92 -2.09 -8.26 -8.22
C ILE A 92 -2.00 -6.80 -8.67
N VAL A 93 -3.12 -6.25 -9.11
CA VAL A 93 -3.26 -4.86 -9.52
C VAL A 93 -3.90 -4.09 -8.37
N VAL A 94 -3.26 -3.00 -7.93
CA VAL A 94 -3.77 -2.16 -6.85
C VAL A 94 -4.18 -0.81 -7.40
N SER A 95 -5.47 -0.52 -7.38
CA SER A 95 -6.04 0.76 -7.78
C SER A 95 -7.22 1.11 -6.90
N ARG A 96 -7.10 2.18 -6.09
CA ARG A 96 -8.18 2.63 -5.20
C ARG A 96 -9.48 2.89 -5.95
N SER A 97 -9.41 3.59 -7.09
CA SER A 97 -10.60 3.93 -7.88
C SER A 97 -11.03 2.80 -8.82
N GLY A 98 -10.11 1.93 -9.22
CA GLY A 98 -10.30 0.96 -10.30
C GLY A 98 -10.52 1.58 -11.69
N GLU A 99 -10.29 2.89 -11.82
CA GLU A 99 -10.45 3.66 -13.07
C GLU A 99 -9.13 4.23 -13.59
N THR A 100 -7.99 3.87 -12.98
CA THR A 100 -6.67 4.24 -13.48
C THR A 100 -6.47 3.66 -14.88
N VAL A 101 -6.28 4.53 -15.88
CA VAL A 101 -6.23 4.16 -17.30
C VAL A 101 -5.22 3.06 -17.56
N GLU A 102 -4.01 3.18 -17.01
CA GLU A 102 -2.94 2.20 -17.17
C GLU A 102 -3.32 0.85 -16.55
N ALA A 103 -3.97 0.85 -15.38
CA ALA A 103 -4.41 -0.37 -14.70
C ALA A 103 -5.51 -1.09 -15.51
N VAL A 104 -6.45 -0.34 -16.07
CA VAL A 104 -7.49 -0.89 -16.96
C VAL A 104 -6.86 -1.47 -18.23
N LYS A 105 -5.84 -0.80 -18.80
CA LYS A 105 -5.11 -1.33 -19.97
C LYS A 105 -4.32 -2.59 -19.64
N ILE A 106 -3.77 -2.73 -18.43
CA ILE A 106 -3.16 -3.99 -17.98
C ILE A 106 -4.19 -5.12 -17.99
N ALA A 107 -5.40 -4.87 -17.49
CA ALA A 107 -6.48 -5.86 -17.52
C ALA A 107 -6.87 -6.26 -18.96
N GLU A 108 -6.89 -5.30 -19.88
CA GLU A 108 -7.17 -5.55 -21.30
C GLU A 108 -6.07 -6.33 -22.01
N ALA A 109 -4.81 -6.13 -21.61
CA ALA A 109 -3.64 -6.83 -22.14
C ALA A 109 -3.35 -8.16 -21.42
N LEU A 110 -4.14 -8.53 -20.41
CA LEU A 110 -3.89 -9.70 -19.58
C LEU A 110 -4.03 -11.00 -20.40
N PRO A 111 -2.98 -11.84 -20.48
CA PRO A 111 -3.07 -13.10 -21.20
C PRO A 111 -3.96 -14.10 -20.45
N LYS A 112 -4.64 -15.00 -21.18
CA LYS A 112 -5.50 -16.06 -20.58
C LYS A 112 -4.79 -17.00 -19.61
N SER A 113 -3.46 -17.04 -19.64
CA SER A 113 -2.64 -17.83 -18.72
C SER A 113 -2.37 -17.13 -17.38
N ALA A 114 -2.73 -15.85 -17.25
CA ALA A 114 -2.60 -15.11 -16.02
C ALA A 114 -3.89 -15.14 -15.20
N PHE A 115 -3.76 -14.84 -13.92
CA PHE A 115 -4.88 -14.64 -13.01
C PHE A 115 -4.76 -13.27 -12.36
N MET A 116 -5.71 -12.37 -12.61
CA MET A 116 -5.67 -11.02 -12.09
C MET A 116 -6.50 -10.87 -10.82
N VAL A 117 -5.86 -10.31 -9.79
CA VAL A 117 -6.46 -9.92 -8.52
C VAL A 117 -6.48 -8.40 -8.46
N ASP A 118 -7.65 -7.79 -8.39
CA ASP A 118 -7.80 -6.35 -8.20
C ASP A 118 -8.02 -6.03 -6.72
N VAL A 119 -7.11 -5.25 -6.13
CA VAL A 119 -7.28 -4.70 -4.78
C VAL A 119 -7.75 -3.25 -4.91
N THR A 120 -9.02 -3.01 -4.63
CA THR A 120 -9.71 -1.75 -4.95
C THR A 120 -10.69 -1.34 -3.87
N ASP A 121 -10.98 -0.04 -3.79
CA ASP A 121 -12.08 0.47 -2.97
C ASP A 121 -13.41 0.50 -3.72
N ASN A 122 -13.37 0.36 -5.05
CA ASN A 122 -14.52 0.39 -5.92
C ASN A 122 -14.72 -0.97 -6.62
N PRO A 123 -15.45 -1.92 -5.99
CA PRO A 123 -15.68 -3.25 -6.56
C PRO A 123 -16.62 -3.24 -7.78
N LYS A 124 -17.15 -2.07 -8.18
CA LYS A 124 -17.97 -1.88 -9.38
C LYS A 124 -17.22 -1.14 -10.49
N SER A 125 -15.91 -0.95 -10.34
CA SER A 125 -15.08 -0.23 -11.29
C SER A 125 -14.86 -0.99 -12.60
N THR A 126 -14.35 -0.28 -13.61
CA THR A 126 -13.93 -0.86 -14.88
C THR A 126 -12.90 -1.97 -14.68
N LEU A 127 -11.89 -1.74 -13.82
CA LEU A 127 -10.86 -2.75 -13.50
C LEU A 127 -11.48 -3.99 -12.83
N ALA A 128 -12.33 -3.78 -11.82
CA ALA A 128 -13.00 -4.87 -11.10
C ALA A 128 -13.80 -5.77 -12.06
N SER A 129 -14.52 -5.18 -13.02
CA SER A 129 -15.30 -5.93 -14.02
C SER A 129 -14.47 -6.82 -14.96
N LYS A 130 -13.17 -6.53 -15.10
CA LYS A 130 -12.22 -7.26 -15.94
C LYS A 130 -11.34 -8.22 -15.13
N SER A 131 -11.50 -8.27 -13.81
CA SER A 131 -10.64 -9.05 -12.90
C SER A 131 -11.15 -10.46 -12.69
N ASN A 132 -10.23 -11.39 -12.41
CA ASN A 132 -10.61 -12.76 -12.03
C ASN A 132 -11.09 -12.81 -10.58
N LEU A 133 -10.51 -11.97 -9.71
CA LEU A 133 -10.89 -11.81 -8.32
C LEU A 133 -10.80 -10.34 -7.93
N VAL A 134 -11.75 -9.88 -7.11
CA VAL A 134 -11.74 -8.54 -6.52
C VAL A 134 -11.57 -8.68 -5.00
N VAL A 135 -10.56 -8.02 -4.45
CA VAL A 135 -10.33 -7.87 -3.01
C VAL A 135 -10.74 -6.45 -2.61
N PRO A 136 -12.00 -6.25 -2.16
CA PRO A 136 -12.49 -4.93 -1.80
C PRO A 136 -11.85 -4.42 -0.51
N THR A 137 -11.40 -3.16 -0.49
CA THR A 137 -10.90 -2.52 0.74
C THR A 137 -11.99 -1.92 1.62
N LYS A 138 -13.12 -1.48 1.05
CA LYS A 138 -14.21 -0.81 1.79
C LYS A 138 -13.73 0.32 2.74
N ALA A 139 -12.67 1.03 2.38
CA ALA A 139 -12.21 2.24 3.06
C ALA A 139 -13.25 3.38 2.98
N GLY A 140 -14.11 3.33 1.95
CA GLY A 140 -15.10 4.33 1.65
C GLY A 140 -14.48 5.58 1.04
N GLU A 141 -15.34 6.52 0.63
CA GLU A 141 -14.92 7.71 -0.10
C GLU A 141 -13.80 8.48 0.60
N GLU A 142 -12.79 8.85 -0.19
CA GLU A 142 -11.66 9.68 0.23
C GLU A 142 -11.36 10.68 -0.89
N HIS A 143 -11.38 11.96 -0.55
CA HIS A 143 -11.49 13.06 -1.53
C HIS A 143 -10.17 13.79 -1.76
N LEU A 144 -9.27 13.79 -0.76
CA LEU A 144 -8.16 14.73 -0.74
C LEU A 144 -6.81 14.08 -1.03
N ALA A 145 -6.30 13.30 -0.09
CA ALA A 145 -5.01 12.62 -0.20
C ALA A 145 -5.07 11.29 0.54
N ALA A 146 -4.21 10.36 0.14
CA ALA A 146 -4.22 9.02 0.70
C ALA A 146 -4.01 9.02 2.23
N SER A 147 -4.99 8.51 2.97
CA SER A 147 -4.97 8.42 4.42
C SER A 147 -5.53 7.08 4.89
N LYS A 148 -6.85 6.94 4.99
CA LYS A 148 -7.55 5.69 5.30
C LYS A 148 -7.43 4.68 4.17
N SER A 149 -7.40 5.13 2.91
CA SER A 149 -7.22 4.23 1.78
C SER A 149 -5.85 3.54 1.81
N HIS A 150 -4.78 4.22 2.24
CA HIS A 150 -3.47 3.60 2.37
C HIS A 150 -3.46 2.49 3.43
N LEU A 151 -4.06 2.73 4.60
CA LEU A 151 -4.17 1.70 5.64
C LEU A 151 -5.05 0.53 5.21
N ALA A 152 -6.14 0.81 4.50
CA ALA A 152 -7.02 -0.23 3.96
C ALA A 152 -6.28 -1.10 2.93
N LEU A 153 -5.52 -0.50 2.00
CA LEU A 153 -4.65 -1.23 1.07
C LEU A 153 -3.63 -2.10 1.81
N LEU A 154 -2.92 -1.55 2.79
CA LEU A 154 -1.97 -2.30 3.61
C LEU A 154 -2.64 -3.47 4.33
N THR A 155 -3.87 -3.27 4.82
CA THR A 155 -4.66 -4.29 5.51
C THR A 155 -5.03 -5.43 4.57
N ALA A 156 -5.60 -5.13 3.40
CA ALA A 156 -5.96 -6.13 2.40
C ALA A 156 -4.74 -6.90 1.90
N LEU A 157 -3.65 -6.19 1.57
CA LEU A 157 -2.41 -6.79 1.09
C LEU A 157 -1.70 -7.63 2.17
N HIS A 158 -1.80 -7.26 3.45
CA HIS A 158 -1.28 -8.06 4.56
C HIS A 158 -2.05 -9.37 4.72
N MET A 159 -3.39 -9.33 4.72
CA MET A 159 -4.24 -10.51 4.78
C MET A 159 -4.01 -11.43 3.58
N LEU A 160 -3.94 -10.84 2.38
CA LEU A 160 -3.59 -11.56 1.14
C LEU A 160 -2.24 -12.27 1.28
N SER A 161 -1.23 -11.57 1.77
CA SER A 161 0.11 -12.14 1.98
C SER A 161 0.12 -13.24 3.05
N ALA A 162 -0.74 -13.13 4.08
CA ALA A 162 -0.88 -14.14 5.11
C ALA A 162 -1.46 -15.44 4.55
N ASP A 163 -2.47 -15.39 3.67
CA ASP A 163 -3.00 -16.58 3.00
C ASP A 163 -1.95 -17.21 2.06
N PHE A 164 -1.20 -16.41 1.29
CA PHE A 164 -0.11 -16.91 0.45
C PHE A 164 0.89 -17.77 1.24
N ILE A 165 1.29 -17.31 2.43
CA ILE A 165 2.30 -17.98 3.26
C ILE A 165 1.69 -18.91 4.32
N ARG A 166 0.37 -19.13 4.26
CA ARG A 166 -0.40 -20.02 5.15
C ARG A 166 -0.26 -19.68 6.64
N GLU A 167 -0.26 -18.39 6.96
CA GLU A 167 -0.39 -17.91 8.34
C GLU A 167 -1.81 -18.17 8.88
N ASP A 168 -1.93 -18.19 10.21
CA ASP A 168 -3.23 -18.26 10.88
C ASP A 168 -4.00 -16.94 10.69
N ILE A 169 -4.99 -16.96 9.80
CA ILE A 169 -5.79 -15.80 9.44
C ILE A 169 -6.63 -15.28 10.59
N ASP A 170 -7.07 -16.12 11.53
CA ASP A 170 -7.81 -15.65 12.70
C ASP A 170 -6.89 -14.84 13.62
N SER A 171 -5.65 -15.30 13.81
CA SER A 171 -4.62 -14.54 14.52
C SER A 171 -4.27 -13.22 13.80
N GLU A 172 -4.09 -13.23 12.47
CA GLU A 172 -3.78 -12.00 11.71
C GLU A 172 -4.93 -10.98 11.74
N LYS A 173 -6.18 -11.46 11.64
CA LYS A 173 -7.39 -10.66 11.86
C LYS A 173 -7.36 -10.00 13.23
N GLU A 174 -7.14 -10.76 14.30
CA GLU A 174 -7.08 -10.20 15.66
C GLU A 174 -5.98 -9.15 15.83
N LYS A 175 -4.81 -9.35 15.21
CA LYS A 175 -3.72 -8.37 15.22
C LYS A 175 -4.14 -7.06 14.55
N LEU A 176 -4.80 -7.13 13.39
CA LEU A 176 -5.28 -5.95 12.67
C LEU A 176 -6.39 -5.20 13.42
N LEU A 177 -7.30 -5.92 14.09
CA LEU A 177 -8.31 -5.30 14.96
C LEU A 177 -7.66 -4.56 16.14
N LYS A 178 -6.65 -5.17 16.77
CA LYS A 178 -5.86 -4.50 17.82
C LYS A 178 -5.12 -3.26 17.29
N VAL A 179 -4.61 -3.30 16.05
CA VAL A 179 -4.02 -2.13 15.40
C VAL A 179 -5.05 -1.02 15.20
N ALA A 180 -6.27 -1.34 14.77
CA ALA A 180 -7.35 -0.36 14.67
C ALA A 180 -7.65 0.32 16.02
N ASP A 181 -7.72 -0.45 17.10
CA ASP A 181 -7.92 0.08 18.46
C ASP A 181 -6.76 0.97 18.91
N ILE A 182 -5.52 0.61 18.57
CA ILE A 182 -4.33 1.43 18.86
C ILE A 182 -4.41 2.77 18.11
N ILE A 183 -4.76 2.74 16.81
CA ILE A 183 -4.90 3.94 15.99
C ILE A 183 -5.98 4.85 16.58
N GLU A 184 -7.14 4.31 16.91
CA GLU A 184 -8.25 5.06 17.50
C GLU A 184 -7.84 5.78 18.79
N ASN A 185 -7.11 5.10 19.67
CA ASN A 185 -6.59 5.66 20.91
C ASN A 185 -5.48 6.69 20.67
N TYR A 186 -4.63 6.47 19.66
CA TYR A 186 -3.50 7.34 19.33
C TYR A 186 -3.96 8.67 18.70
N GLN A 187 -4.93 8.61 17.79
CA GLN A 187 -5.47 9.79 17.10
C GLN A 187 -6.02 10.83 18.08
N ARG A 188 -6.64 10.40 19.19
CA ARG A 188 -7.13 11.30 20.25
C ARG A 188 -6.01 12.08 20.96
N LYS A 189 -4.79 11.54 20.99
CA LYS A 189 -3.63 12.10 21.72
C LYS A 189 -2.71 12.95 20.84
N VAL A 190 -2.72 12.71 19.53
CA VAL A 190 -1.71 13.21 18.59
C VAL A 190 -1.91 14.64 18.14
N LEU A 191 -3.14 15.16 18.13
CA LEU A 191 -3.43 16.49 17.57
C LEU A 191 -2.56 17.62 18.17
N ASN A 192 -2.23 17.54 19.46
CA ASN A 192 -1.37 18.54 20.09
C ASN A 192 0.10 18.39 19.67
N GLY A 193 0.60 17.16 19.57
CA GLY A 193 1.97 16.88 19.12
C GLY A 193 2.17 17.19 17.63
N SER A 194 1.16 16.92 16.80
CA SER A 194 1.22 17.19 15.36
C SER A 194 1.27 18.69 15.06
N LYS A 195 0.58 19.53 15.84
CA LYS A 195 0.67 20.99 15.71
C LYS A 195 2.10 21.49 15.96
N TYR A 196 2.74 21.03 17.04
CA TYR A 196 4.12 21.38 17.36
C TYR A 196 5.11 20.98 16.26
N ILE A 197 4.97 19.77 15.72
CA ILE A 197 5.81 19.29 14.62
C ILE A 197 5.53 20.10 13.35
N GLY A 198 4.26 20.35 13.03
CA GLY A 198 3.83 21.13 11.86
C GLY A 198 4.41 22.54 11.84
N GLU A 199 4.41 23.25 12.98
CA GLU A 199 4.99 24.60 13.10
C GLU A 199 6.51 24.63 12.86
N ARG A 200 7.23 23.55 13.19
CA ARG A 200 8.65 23.42 12.88
C ARG A 200 8.89 23.10 11.41
N LEU A 201 8.10 22.18 10.85
CA LEU A 201 8.21 21.78 9.45
C LEU A 201 7.82 22.91 8.49
N ALA A 202 6.89 23.78 8.88
CA ALA A 202 6.49 24.94 8.09
C ALA A 202 7.62 25.98 7.88
N LYS A 203 8.71 25.90 8.65
CA LYS A 203 9.91 26.74 8.48
C LYS A 203 10.94 26.12 7.52
N CYS A 204 10.70 24.89 7.05
CA CYS A 204 11.59 24.17 6.16
C CYS A 204 11.19 24.38 4.69
N ASN A 205 12.17 24.54 3.81
CA ASN A 205 11.95 24.67 2.37
C ASN A 205 11.78 23.31 1.68
N SER A 206 12.41 22.29 2.27
CA SER A 206 12.28 20.90 1.84
C SER A 206 12.21 19.99 3.05
N ILE A 207 11.49 18.88 2.89
CA ILE A 207 11.33 17.86 3.93
C ILE A 207 11.73 16.51 3.36
N ILE A 208 12.49 15.73 4.11
CA ILE A 208 12.85 14.36 3.78
C ILE A 208 12.28 13.44 4.84
N ILE A 209 11.50 12.45 4.42
CA ILE A 209 10.96 11.40 5.29
C ILE A 209 11.75 10.12 5.02
N VAL A 210 12.41 9.61 6.05
CA VAL A 210 13.28 8.42 5.94
C VAL A 210 12.75 7.27 6.79
N SER A 211 12.83 6.05 6.25
CA SER A 211 12.53 4.83 7.00
C SER A 211 13.30 3.61 6.47
N ARG A 212 13.07 2.42 7.03
CA ARG A 212 13.75 1.18 6.64
C ARG A 212 12.80 -0.01 6.54
N GLY A 213 13.10 -0.93 5.63
CA GLY A 213 12.29 -2.14 5.46
C GLY A 213 10.85 -1.82 5.04
N PRO A 214 9.85 -2.57 5.52
CA PRO A 214 8.44 -2.38 5.14
C PRO A 214 7.90 -0.96 5.39
N THR A 215 8.39 -0.26 6.42
CA THR A 215 7.91 1.08 6.78
C THR A 215 8.37 2.18 5.82
N VAL A 216 9.23 1.86 4.85
CA VAL A 216 9.54 2.76 3.72
C VAL A 216 8.28 3.09 2.90
N SER A 217 7.30 2.19 2.86
CA SER A 217 5.97 2.47 2.30
C SER A 217 5.37 3.74 2.92
N SER A 218 5.40 3.85 4.25
CA SER A 218 4.87 5.00 4.98
C SER A 218 5.69 6.28 4.75
N ALA A 219 7.00 6.16 4.51
CA ALA A 219 7.83 7.31 4.15
C ALA A 219 7.46 7.88 2.78
N TYR A 220 7.30 7.01 1.76
CA TYR A 220 6.88 7.44 0.43
C TYR A 220 5.46 8.00 0.43
N THR A 221 4.51 7.34 1.08
CA THR A 221 3.13 7.84 1.18
C THR A 221 3.07 9.14 1.97
N GLY A 222 3.78 9.26 3.10
CA GLY A 222 3.84 10.50 3.87
C GLY A 222 4.36 11.67 3.04
N ALA A 223 5.41 11.45 2.24
CA ALA A 223 5.96 12.48 1.37
C ALA A 223 5.00 12.86 0.24
N LEU A 224 4.27 11.89 -0.31
CA LEU A 224 3.22 12.14 -1.29
C LEU A 224 2.08 13.00 -0.70
N VAL A 225 1.59 12.65 0.50
CA VAL A 225 0.57 13.45 1.22
C VAL A 225 1.06 14.87 1.50
N MET A 226 2.32 15.05 1.90
CA MET A 226 2.90 16.39 2.12
C MET A 226 2.92 17.22 0.83
N LYS A 227 3.29 16.61 -0.31
CA LYS A 227 3.24 17.27 -1.62
C LYS A 227 1.80 17.63 -2.02
N GLU A 228 0.85 16.76 -1.78
CA GLU A 228 -0.55 16.93 -2.17
C GLU A 228 -1.30 17.94 -1.28
N ARG A 229 -1.09 17.90 0.04
CA ARG A 229 -1.87 18.68 1.01
C ARG A 229 -1.15 19.92 1.50
N ALA A 230 0.13 19.82 1.82
CA ALA A 230 0.93 20.94 2.32
C ALA A 230 1.64 21.71 1.19
N LYS A 231 1.60 21.22 -0.05
CA LYS A 231 2.27 21.81 -1.22
C LYS A 231 3.76 22.07 -0.98
N THR A 232 4.36 21.25 -0.13
CA THR A 232 5.77 21.36 0.29
C THR A 232 6.59 20.36 -0.50
N HIS A 233 7.80 20.76 -0.91
CA HIS A 233 8.75 19.82 -1.50
C HIS A 233 9.11 18.77 -0.44
N CYS A 234 8.56 17.57 -0.61
CA CYS A 234 8.79 16.47 0.30
C CYS A 234 9.23 15.21 -0.47
N GLU A 235 10.36 14.66 -0.06
CA GLU A 235 10.90 13.40 -0.58
C GLU A 235 10.75 12.31 0.48
N GLY A 236 10.26 11.13 0.07
CA GLY A 236 10.33 9.93 0.88
C GLY A 236 11.50 9.10 0.38
N CYS A 237 12.32 8.54 1.26
CA CYS A 237 13.38 7.63 0.83
C CYS A 237 13.70 6.55 1.87
N SER A 238 14.34 5.47 1.41
CA SER A 238 14.96 4.51 2.31
C SER A 238 16.15 5.15 3.01
N ALA A 239 16.27 4.99 4.33
CA ALA A 239 17.40 5.50 5.09
C ALA A 239 18.74 4.85 4.68
N ALA A 240 18.70 3.69 4.00
CA ALA A 240 19.90 3.14 3.37
C ALA A 240 20.32 4.00 2.17
N GLN A 241 19.38 4.33 1.28
CA GLN A 241 19.61 5.17 0.10
C GLN A 241 19.95 6.61 0.46
N PHE A 242 19.42 7.10 1.59
CA PHE A 242 19.67 8.46 2.06
C PHE A 242 21.16 8.82 2.13
N ARG A 243 22.02 7.87 2.52
CA ARG A 243 23.47 8.06 2.62
C ARG A 243 24.20 8.02 1.27
N HIS A 244 23.52 7.68 0.19
CA HIS A 244 24.09 7.49 -1.15
C HIS A 244 23.71 8.61 -2.13
N GLY A 245 23.52 9.84 -1.63
CA GLY A 245 23.22 11.00 -2.46
C GLY A 245 22.24 11.98 -1.82
N PRO A 246 21.05 11.54 -1.35
CA PRO A 246 20.05 12.45 -0.78
C PRO A 246 20.55 13.26 0.44
N MET A 247 21.54 12.77 1.18
CA MET A 247 22.15 13.52 2.29
C MET A 247 22.92 14.78 1.82
N GLU A 248 23.34 14.86 0.56
CA GLU A 248 24.13 15.99 0.03
C GLU A 248 23.30 17.28 -0.11
N ILE A 249 21.98 17.19 -0.19
CA ILE A 249 21.11 18.38 -0.32
C ILE A 249 20.73 18.98 1.04
N LEU A 250 21.22 18.40 2.15
CA LEU A 250 20.89 18.88 3.48
C LEU A 250 21.44 20.28 3.71
N GLY A 251 20.59 21.17 4.19
CA GLY A 251 20.96 22.50 4.63
C GLY A 251 20.20 22.94 5.87
N PRO A 252 20.46 24.16 6.37
CA PRO A 252 19.83 24.70 7.57
C PRO A 252 18.29 24.75 7.52
N THR A 253 17.72 24.76 6.31
CA THR A 253 16.27 24.82 6.07
C THR A 253 15.66 23.48 5.63
N THR A 254 16.38 22.38 5.79
CA THR A 254 15.89 21.03 5.46
C THR A 254 15.34 20.35 6.71
N GLY A 255 14.07 19.95 6.66
CA GLY A 255 13.44 19.14 7.70
C GLY A 255 13.68 17.66 7.44
N ILE A 256 14.01 16.88 8.49
CA ILE A 256 14.12 15.42 8.38
C ILE A 256 13.15 14.78 9.36
N ILE A 257 12.29 13.89 8.87
CA ILE A 257 11.42 13.03 9.66
C ILE A 257 11.95 11.61 9.58
N ILE A 258 12.33 11.03 10.71
CA ILE A 258 12.80 9.64 10.78
C ILE A 258 11.68 8.79 11.36
N MET A 259 11.12 7.89 10.53
CA MET A 259 10.15 6.90 10.97
C MET A 259 10.87 5.65 11.45
N SER A 260 10.58 5.22 12.68
CA SER A 260 11.14 3.98 13.23
C SER A 260 10.82 2.79 12.32
N GLY A 261 11.86 2.05 11.94
CA GLY A 261 11.73 0.77 11.26
C GLY A 261 11.54 -0.41 12.22
N PRO A 262 11.39 -1.63 11.66
CA PRO A 262 11.38 -2.88 12.42
C PRO A 262 12.76 -3.14 13.07
N LYS A 263 12.81 -4.00 14.10
CA LYS A 263 14.00 -4.24 14.94
C LYS A 263 15.24 -4.63 14.14
N GLU A 264 15.05 -5.37 13.06
CA GLU A 264 16.09 -5.87 12.15
C GLU A 264 16.83 -4.74 11.42
N THR A 265 16.24 -3.56 11.37
CA THR A 265 16.77 -2.39 10.65
C THR A 265 16.88 -1.13 11.51
N ARG A 266 16.65 -1.27 12.82
CA ARG A 266 16.89 -0.23 13.81
C ARG A 266 18.37 -0.08 14.11
#